data_AF-A0A7X5TQQ1-F1
#
_entry.id   AF-A0A7X5TQQ1-F1
#
_cell.length_a   1.000
_cell.length_b   1.000
_cell.length_c   1.000
_cell.angle_alpha   90.00
_cell.angle_beta   90.00
_cell.angle_gamma   90.00
#
_symmetry.space_group_name_H-M   'P 1'
#
loop_
_entity.id
_entity.type
_entity.pdbx_description
1 polymer ?
#
loop_
_entity_poly.entity_id
_entity_poly.type
_entity_poly.pdbx_seq_one_letter_code
_entity_poly.pdbx_strand_id
1 'polypeptide(L)'
;MSYVGRMVFRLYLPAGLAVAGGTLGAAALKATQGMPGDLGTLSLYSNLPAWTFAAGLAIGLVLVAIQTLKLRLWDRGAIAGCYVCGCLLGPPRAARHGLGRTRHCLGCGKVHGVNHHRLAPRVVPLAVAVKDTAAQVRSVRS
;
A
#
# COMPACT_ATOMS: atom_id res chain seq x y z
N MET A 1 -18.34 -6.40 -2.87
CA MET A 1 -17.36 -5.36 -2.44
C MET A 1 -16.46 -4.95 -3.61
N SER A 2 -16.55 -3.69 -4.06
CA SER A 2 -15.76 -3.16 -5.17
C SER A 2 -14.26 -3.11 -4.86
N TYR A 3 -13.42 -3.00 -5.89
CA TYR A 3 -11.96 -2.92 -5.68
C TYR A 3 -11.52 -1.65 -4.95
N VAL A 4 -12.24 -0.52 -5.11
CA VAL A 4 -11.98 0.73 -4.37
C VAL A 4 -12.50 0.64 -2.93
N GLY A 5 -13.66 0.02 -2.69
CA GLY A 5 -14.11 -0.24 -1.30
C GLY A 5 -13.16 -1.18 -0.55
N ARG A 6 -12.66 -2.22 -1.23
CA ARG A 6 -11.69 -3.19 -0.69
C ARG A 6 -10.31 -2.56 -0.44
N MET A 7 -9.90 -1.61 -1.28
CA MET A 7 -8.75 -0.74 -1.09
C MET A 7 -8.93 0.13 0.15
N VAL A 8 -9.97 0.99 0.20
CA VAL A 8 -10.18 1.95 1.29
C VAL A 8 -10.29 1.25 2.64
N PHE A 9 -11.04 0.13 2.70
CA PHE A 9 -11.10 -0.72 3.89
C PHE A 9 -9.71 -1.20 4.33
N ARG A 10 -8.91 -1.79 3.42
CA ARG A 10 -7.54 -2.23 3.71
C ARG A 10 -6.57 -1.09 4.04
N LEU A 11 -6.82 0.12 3.53
CA LEU A 11 -6.00 1.30 3.77
C LEU A 11 -6.20 1.84 5.19
N TYR A 12 -7.43 1.87 5.70
CA TYR A 12 -7.74 2.36 7.05
C TYR A 12 -7.82 1.28 8.13
N LEU A 13 -7.87 -0.02 7.77
CA LEU A 13 -7.83 -1.14 8.72
C LEU A 13 -6.72 -1.00 9.81
N PRO A 14 -5.46 -0.62 9.49
CA PRO A 14 -4.42 -0.49 10.52
C PRO A 14 -4.71 0.61 11.55
N ALA A 15 -5.36 1.70 11.14
CA ALA A 15 -5.76 2.77 12.06
C ALA A 15 -6.90 2.31 12.98
N GLY A 16 -7.89 1.59 12.44
CA GLY A 16 -8.96 0.97 13.24
C GLY A 16 -8.41 -0.04 14.26
N LEU A 17 -7.43 -0.86 13.86
CA LEU A 17 -6.75 -1.79 14.76
C LEU A 17 -5.91 -1.08 15.83
N ALA A 18 -5.26 0.04 15.53
CA ALA A 18 -4.53 0.84 16.52
C ALA A 18 -5.46 1.43 17.59
N VAL A 19 -6.61 1.99 17.18
CA VAL A 19 -7.61 2.50 18.12
C VAL A 19 -8.23 1.36 18.95
N ALA A 20 -8.56 0.22 18.33
CA ALA A 20 -9.09 -0.95 19.02
C ALA A 20 -8.09 -1.56 20.02
N GLY A 21 -6.79 -1.58 19.68
CA GLY A 21 -5.73 -1.99 20.61
C GLY A 21 -5.63 -1.04 21.82
N GLY A 22 -5.73 0.27 21.58
CA GLY A 22 -5.76 1.28 22.64
C GLY A 22 -6.97 1.16 23.57
N THR A 23 -8.18 0.95 23.02
CA THR A 23 -9.39 0.79 23.85
C THR A 23 -9.40 -0.52 24.63
N LEU A 24 -8.99 -1.63 24.01
CA LEU A 24 -8.89 -2.92 24.71
C LEU A 24 -7.80 -2.91 25.79
N GLY A 25 -6.63 -2.31 25.52
CA GLY A 25 -5.57 -2.14 26.51
C GLY A 25 -6.00 -1.26 27.69
N ALA A 26 -6.65 -0.13 27.42
CA ALA A 26 -7.20 0.74 28.46
C ALA A 26 -8.29 0.06 29.30
N ALA A 27 -9.18 -0.73 28.66
CA ALA A 27 -10.21 -1.50 29.35
C ALA A 27 -9.61 -2.61 30.24
N ALA A 28 -8.60 -3.32 29.74
CA ALA A 28 -7.88 -4.34 30.51
C ALA A 28 -7.16 -3.74 31.72
N LEU A 29 -6.43 -2.63 31.54
CA LEU A 29 -5.80 -1.90 32.65
C LEU A 29 -6.83 -1.37 33.65
N LYS A 30 -8.00 -0.92 33.19
CA LYS A 30 -9.07 -0.50 34.10
C LYS A 30 -9.64 -1.68 34.91
N ALA A 31 -9.72 -2.88 34.32
CA ALA A 31 -10.12 -4.08 35.05
C ALA A 31 -9.09 -4.53 36.09
N THR A 32 -7.78 -4.31 35.85
CA THR A 32 -6.73 -4.64 36.84
C THR A 32 -6.64 -3.65 38.01
N GLN A 33 -7.36 -2.52 38.00
CA GLN A 33 -7.36 -1.56 39.13
C GLN A 33 -7.86 -2.17 40.45
N GLY A 34 -8.67 -3.23 40.40
CA GLY A 34 -9.13 -3.99 41.57
C GLY A 34 -8.23 -5.16 41.99
N MET A 35 -7.09 -5.37 41.31
CA MET A 35 -6.18 -6.49 41.60
C MET A 35 -4.99 -6.03 42.46
N PRO A 36 -4.53 -6.83 43.45
CA PRO A 36 -3.34 -6.50 44.22
C PRO A 36 -2.06 -6.63 43.36
N GLY A 37 -1.10 -5.75 43.62
CA GLY A 37 0.23 -5.73 42.96
C GLY A 37 0.47 -4.51 42.08
N ASP A 38 1.71 -4.38 41.60
CA ASP A 38 2.24 -3.14 40.99
C ASP A 38 1.47 -2.67 39.74
N LEU A 39 0.91 -3.60 38.95
CA LEU A 39 0.08 -3.26 37.79
C LEU A 39 -1.28 -2.69 38.19
N GLY A 40 -1.84 -3.13 39.32
CA GLY A 40 -3.09 -2.61 39.87
C GLY A 40 -2.89 -1.21 40.45
N THR A 41 -1.85 -1.02 41.28
CA THR A 41 -1.51 0.28 41.87
C THR A 41 -1.09 1.29 40.80
N LEU A 42 -0.26 0.90 39.82
CA LEU A 42 0.13 1.77 38.72
C LEU A 42 -1.08 2.17 37.85
N SER A 43 -2.00 1.25 37.58
CA SER A 43 -3.23 1.55 36.82
C SER A 43 -4.22 2.42 37.60
N LEU A 44 -4.23 2.35 38.93
CA LEU A 44 -5.12 3.10 39.81
C LEU A 44 -4.60 4.53 40.10
N TYR A 45 -3.31 4.68 40.39
CA TYR A 45 -2.70 5.93 40.84
C TYR A 45 -1.99 6.73 39.73
N SER A 46 -1.69 6.11 38.59
CA SER A 46 -1.28 6.82 37.38
C SER A 46 -2.39 6.78 36.33
N ASN A 47 -2.42 7.76 35.43
CA ASN A 47 -3.39 7.82 34.34
C ASN A 47 -3.15 6.75 33.23
N LEU A 48 -2.62 5.57 33.56
CA LEU A 48 -2.22 4.52 32.61
C LEU A 48 -3.36 4.09 31.65
N PRO A 49 -4.62 3.90 32.09
CA PRO A 49 -5.72 3.62 31.16
C PRO A 49 -5.99 4.77 30.18
N ALA A 50 -5.85 6.03 30.62
CA ALA A 50 -6.03 7.19 29.76
C ALA A 50 -4.86 7.36 28.78
N TRP A 51 -3.61 7.15 29.24
CA TRP A 51 -2.41 7.21 28.40
C TRP A 51 -2.37 6.11 27.35
N THR A 52 -2.79 4.88 27.68
CA THR A 52 -2.85 3.78 26.69
C THR A 52 -3.95 3.99 25.65
N PHE A 53 -5.12 4.49 26.04
CA PHE A 53 -6.14 4.94 25.09
C PHE A 53 -5.63 6.08 24.20
N ALA A 54 -5.03 7.12 24.79
CA ALA A 54 -4.50 8.27 24.08
C ALA A 54 -3.37 7.88 23.11
N ALA A 55 -2.50 6.94 23.46
CA ALA A 55 -1.48 6.39 22.58
C ALA A 55 -2.09 5.67 21.36
N GLY A 56 -3.05 4.76 21.58
CA GLY A 56 -3.75 4.07 20.49
C GLY A 56 -4.53 5.03 19.57
N LEU A 57 -5.15 6.07 20.15
CA LEU A 57 -5.83 7.14 19.42
C LEU A 57 -4.85 8.00 18.62
N ALA A 58 -3.72 8.41 19.20
CA ALA A 58 -2.69 9.19 18.51
C ALA A 58 -2.06 8.41 17.35
N ILE A 59 -1.72 7.13 17.55
CA ILE A 59 -1.24 6.24 16.49
C ILE A 59 -2.32 6.07 15.41
N GLY A 60 -3.58 5.89 15.80
CA GLY A 60 -4.72 5.85 14.86
C GLY A 60 -4.84 7.11 14.00
N LEU A 61 -4.76 8.30 14.61
CA LEU A 61 -4.79 9.58 13.91
C LEU A 61 -3.58 9.78 12.97
N VAL A 62 -2.38 9.42 13.40
CA VAL A 62 -1.17 9.46 12.55
C VAL A 62 -1.32 8.52 11.35
N LEU A 63 -1.84 7.31 11.55
CA LEU A 63 -2.12 6.38 10.45
C LEU A 63 -3.20 6.92 9.50
N VAL A 64 -4.27 7.54 10.01
CA VAL A 64 -5.27 8.22 9.17
C VAL A 64 -4.65 9.38 8.38
N ALA A 65 -3.80 10.21 8.99
CA ALA A 65 -3.12 11.33 8.34
C ALA A 65 -2.18 10.85 7.22
N ILE A 66 -1.38 9.80 7.47
CA ILE A 66 -0.50 9.20 6.45
C ILE A 66 -1.32 8.61 5.29
N GLN A 67 -2.39 7.88 5.58
CA GLN A 67 -3.19 7.22 4.54
C GLN A 67 -4.08 8.21 3.75
N THR A 68 -4.57 9.30 4.37
CA THR A 68 -5.27 10.39 3.67
C THR A 68 -4.32 11.23 2.81
N LEU A 69 -3.11 11.54 3.28
CA LEU A 69 -2.07 12.18 2.47
C LEU A 69 -1.70 11.31 1.26
N LYS A 70 -1.53 10.00 1.48
CA LYS A 70 -1.26 9.00 0.45
C LYS A 70 -2.42 8.87 -0.56
N LEU A 71 -3.67 9.05 -0.12
CA LEU A 71 -4.82 9.16 -1.02
C LEU A 71 -4.68 10.42 -1.91
N ARG A 72 -4.52 11.60 -1.30
CA ARG A 72 -4.42 12.89 -2.01
C ARG A 72 -3.23 12.98 -2.98
N LEU A 73 -2.11 12.33 -2.66
CA LEU A 73 -0.95 12.24 -3.56
C LEU A 73 -1.19 11.26 -4.72
N TRP A 74 -2.02 10.23 -4.53
CA TRP A 74 -2.46 9.34 -5.60
C TRP A 74 -3.50 9.99 -6.51
N ASP A 75 -4.45 10.74 -5.95
CA ASP A 75 -5.45 11.52 -6.71
C ASP A 75 -4.78 12.53 -7.66
N ARG A 76 -3.62 13.08 -7.25
CA ARG A 76 -2.76 13.98 -8.06
C ARG A 76 -1.88 13.26 -9.09
N GLY A 77 -1.99 11.93 -9.22
CA GLY A 77 -1.12 11.10 -10.07
C GLY A 77 0.36 11.05 -9.63
N ALA A 78 0.69 11.65 -8.48
CA ALA A 78 2.07 11.91 -8.04
C ALA A 78 2.71 10.72 -7.30
N ILE A 79 1.92 9.78 -6.78
CA ILE A 79 2.44 8.51 -6.23
C ILE A 79 1.70 7.27 -6.74
N ALA A 80 2.43 6.15 -6.77
CA ALA A 80 2.01 4.95 -7.46
C ALA A 80 2.33 3.63 -6.71
N GLY A 81 1.39 3.13 -5.91
CA GLY A 81 1.43 1.80 -5.24
C GLY A 81 0.86 0.62 -6.08
N CYS A 82 0.11 -0.31 -5.46
CA CYS A 82 -0.39 -1.56 -6.10
C CYS A 82 -1.71 -2.12 -5.49
N TYR A 83 -2.64 -2.73 -6.28
CA TYR A 83 -4.06 -3.11 -5.90
C TYR A 83 -4.02 -4.23 -4.82
N VAL A 84 -2.89 -4.85 -4.48
CA VAL A 84 -2.89 -6.07 -3.66
C VAL A 84 -3.15 -5.82 -2.16
N CYS A 85 -2.33 -5.01 -1.48
CA CYS A 85 -2.26 -5.01 0.00
C CYS A 85 -1.93 -3.68 0.71
N GLY A 86 -1.13 -2.78 0.10
CA GLY A 86 -0.70 -1.50 0.71
C GLY A 86 -1.22 -0.26 -0.01
N CYS A 87 -2.53 -0.21 -0.31
CA CYS A 87 -2.97 -0.26 -1.70
C CYS A 87 -3.25 1.08 -2.44
N LEU A 88 -2.89 1.18 -3.74
CA LEU A 88 -3.11 2.31 -4.69
C LEU A 88 -3.01 1.82 -6.16
N LEU A 89 -3.17 2.68 -7.19
CA LEU A 89 -2.77 2.53 -8.63
C LEU A 89 -3.76 1.91 -9.70
N GLY A 90 -3.43 1.68 -10.99
CA GLY A 90 -2.11 1.66 -11.64
C GLY A 90 -2.00 1.58 -13.18
N PRO A 91 -1.04 2.30 -13.81
CA PRO A 91 -0.83 2.43 -15.27
C PRO A 91 0.54 1.88 -15.79
N PRO A 92 0.77 1.62 -17.11
CA PRO A 92 -0.14 1.55 -18.26
C PRO A 92 -0.21 0.11 -18.84
N ARG A 93 -0.12 -0.13 -20.17
CA ARG A 93 -0.87 -1.21 -20.84
C ARG A 93 -0.18 -2.18 -21.84
N ALA A 94 1.06 -2.68 -21.64
CA ALA A 94 1.65 -3.75 -22.50
C ALA A 94 0.79 -5.01 -22.54
N ALA A 95 -0.10 -5.09 -23.51
CA ALA A 95 -0.64 -6.34 -23.99
C ALA A 95 0.32 -6.96 -25.01
N ARG A 96 0.13 -8.27 -25.21
CA ARG A 96 0.68 -9.01 -26.34
C ARG A 96 0.21 -8.34 -27.64
N HIS A 97 0.91 -8.57 -28.76
CA HIS A 97 0.70 -7.84 -30.03
C HIS A 97 1.15 -6.35 -30.02
N GLY A 98 2.12 -5.97 -29.16
CA GLY A 98 2.89 -4.71 -29.31
C GLY A 98 2.45 -3.48 -28.49
N LEU A 99 1.58 -3.65 -27.49
CA LEU A 99 0.71 -2.56 -26.98
C LEU A 99 1.22 -1.70 -25.78
N GLY A 100 2.53 -1.67 -25.47
CA GLY A 100 3.14 -0.60 -24.65
C GLY A 100 3.06 -0.66 -23.10
N ARG A 101 4.11 -1.26 -22.49
CA ARG A 101 4.56 -1.36 -21.07
C ARG A 101 3.52 -1.62 -19.93
N THR A 102 3.67 -2.71 -19.15
CA THR A 102 2.80 -3.24 -18.06
C THR A 102 2.56 -2.32 -16.83
N ARG A 103 1.35 -2.32 -16.19
CA ARG A 103 1.08 -2.31 -14.73
C ARG A 103 -0.42 -2.53 -14.42
N HIS A 104 -0.87 -2.34 -13.17
CA HIS A 104 -2.28 -2.47 -12.73
C HIS A 104 -2.61 -1.70 -11.43
N CYS A 105 -3.90 -1.36 -11.25
CA CYS A 105 -4.80 -1.61 -10.09
C CYS A 105 -4.41 -1.04 -8.61
N LEU A 106 -5.34 -0.52 -7.71
CA LEU A 106 -5.63 -0.43 -6.15
C LEU A 106 -6.36 -1.50 -5.10
N GLY A 107 -7.25 -2.52 -5.32
CA GLY A 107 -7.70 -3.72 -4.52
C GLY A 107 -7.69 -5.22 -5.09
N CYS A 108 -6.85 -5.66 -6.06
CA CYS A 108 -6.68 -6.99 -6.79
C CYS A 108 -5.22 -7.48 -6.81
N GLY A 109 -5.04 -8.75 -7.20
CA GLY A 109 -3.86 -9.18 -7.95
C GLY A 109 -4.12 -9.31 -9.46
N LYS A 110 -3.12 -8.91 -10.27
CA LYS A 110 -2.83 -9.19 -11.71
C LYS A 110 -1.30 -9.02 -11.95
N VAL A 111 -0.84 -8.70 -13.17
CA VAL A 111 0.56 -8.28 -13.56
C VAL A 111 0.53 -6.79 -13.91
N HIS A 112 1.48 -5.88 -13.64
CA HIS A 112 2.92 -5.98 -13.29
C HIS A 112 3.73 -5.02 -14.23
N GLY A 113 4.61 -4.12 -13.73
CA GLY A 113 5.48 -3.26 -14.58
C GLY A 113 5.62 -1.79 -14.10
N VAL A 114 5.93 -0.84 -15.00
CA VAL A 114 6.17 0.59 -14.67
C VAL A 114 5.59 1.61 -15.69
N ASN A 115 6.38 2.04 -16.70
CA ASN A 115 6.32 3.31 -17.47
C ASN A 115 6.11 4.65 -16.72
N HIS A 116 5.41 4.68 -15.58
CA HIS A 116 5.20 5.88 -14.76
C HIS A 116 5.56 5.63 -13.28
N HIS A 117 6.85 5.55 -12.94
CA HIS A 117 7.25 6.01 -11.59
C HIS A 117 8.72 6.40 -11.39
N ARG A 118 9.71 5.51 -11.62
CA ARG A 118 11.07 5.78 -11.06
C ARG A 118 12.31 5.17 -11.75
N LEU A 119 12.23 4.68 -13.00
CA LEU A 119 13.37 4.08 -13.72
C LEU A 119 13.46 4.52 -15.19
N ALA A 120 13.53 5.82 -15.44
CA ALA A 120 13.86 6.36 -16.77
C ALA A 120 14.36 7.82 -16.70
N PRO A 121 15.67 8.08 -16.56
CA PRO A 121 16.26 9.17 -17.31
C PRO A 121 16.07 8.90 -18.82
N ARG A 122 15.91 9.97 -19.61
CA ARG A 122 15.70 9.99 -21.07
C ARG A 122 16.14 8.72 -21.85
N VAL A 123 15.19 7.94 -22.38
CA VAL A 123 15.30 7.43 -23.77
C VAL A 123 13.92 7.31 -24.43
N VAL A 124 13.70 8.17 -25.43
CA VAL A 124 12.88 7.93 -26.63
C VAL A 124 13.78 8.41 -27.76
N PRO A 125 14.11 7.53 -28.73
CA PRO A 125 13.30 7.48 -29.94
C PRO A 125 12.73 6.09 -30.25
N LEU A 126 11.63 6.07 -31.01
CA LEU A 126 11.28 4.93 -31.85
C LEU A 126 12.08 5.07 -33.15
N ALA A 127 12.93 4.11 -33.48
CA ALA A 127 13.30 3.75 -34.87
C ALA A 127 14.30 2.58 -34.90
N VAL A 128 13.82 1.37 -35.20
CA VAL A 128 14.60 0.42 -36.00
C VAL A 128 13.64 -0.28 -36.95
N ALA A 129 13.36 0.35 -38.09
CA ALA A 129 12.80 -0.36 -39.22
C ALA A 129 13.96 -1.08 -39.92
N VAL A 130 14.19 -2.36 -39.58
CA VAL A 130 15.11 -3.20 -40.36
C VAL A 130 14.43 -3.52 -41.68
N LYS A 131 14.70 -2.68 -42.69
CA LYS A 131 14.37 -2.98 -44.07
C LYS A 131 15.60 -3.60 -44.73
N ASP A 132 15.50 -4.89 -44.99
CA ASP A 132 16.27 -5.69 -45.94
C ASP A 132 17.80 -5.45 -46.03
N THR A 133 18.60 -6.41 -45.53
CA THR A 133 19.80 -6.86 -46.24
C THR A 133 20.23 -8.28 -45.86
N ALA A 134 20.65 -9.01 -46.89
CA ALA A 134 20.90 -10.45 -46.96
C ALA A 134 21.71 -11.13 -45.83
N ALA A 135 21.22 -12.30 -45.40
CA ALA A 135 22.04 -13.44 -45.01
C ALA A 135 21.30 -14.75 -45.37
N GLN A 136 21.91 -15.64 -46.17
CA GLN A 136 21.30 -16.93 -46.52
C GLN A 136 21.42 -17.92 -45.37
N VAL A 137 20.30 -18.51 -44.94
CA VAL A 137 20.29 -19.64 -44.00
C VAL A 137 20.75 -20.89 -44.74
N ARG A 138 21.99 -21.34 -44.49
CA ARG A 138 22.48 -22.63 -45.00
C ARG A 138 21.71 -23.78 -44.35
N SER A 139 21.04 -24.58 -45.15
CA SER A 139 20.48 -25.87 -44.73
C SER A 139 21.62 -26.88 -44.52
N VAL A 140 21.69 -27.46 -43.33
CA VAL A 140 22.52 -28.64 -43.06
C VAL A 140 21.59 -29.84 -42.96
N ARG A 141 21.79 -30.83 -43.82
CA ARG A 141 21.23 -32.17 -43.69
C ARG A 141 22.29 -33.11 -43.11
N SER A 142 21.87 -33.91 -42.14
CA SER A 142 22.35 -35.27 -41.89
C SER A 142 21.20 -36.02 -41.22
#